data_AF-A0A848UBE7-F1
#
_entry.id   AF-A0A848UBE7-F1
#
_cell.length_a   1.000
_cell.length_b   1.000
_cell.length_c   1.000
_cell.angle_alpha   90.00
_cell.angle_beta   90.00
_cell.angle_gamma   90.00
#
_symmetry.space_group_name_H-M   'P 1'
#
loop_
_entity.id
_entity.type
_entity.pdbx_description
1 polymer ?
#
loop_
_entity_poly.entity_id
_entity_poly.type
_entity_poly.pdbx_seq_one_letter_code
_entity_poly.pdbx_strand_id
1 'polypeptide(L)' 'DSGSLVIDTITAGGKMDAPVVQRVFWCTLEGLVAIALQLGGGLSALQGAAVSTGIPFTIVVLIMCYCLWLALKSEHAKL' A
#
# COMPACT_ATOMS: atom_id res chain seq x y z
N ASP A 1 1.10 -7.77 9.15
CA ASP A 1 0.08 -7.24 10.08
C ASP A 1 -0.32 -5.81 9.76
N SER A 2 0.60 -4.84 9.88
CA SER A 2 0.32 -3.43 9.57
C SER A 2 -0.12 -3.18 8.12
N GLY A 3 0.38 -3.96 7.14
CA GLY A 3 -0.02 -3.85 5.73
C GLY A 3 -1.49 -4.22 5.48
N SER A 4 -1.95 -5.32 6.06
CA SER A 4 -3.36 -5.75 5.97
C SER A 4 -4.30 -4.75 6.62
N LEU A 5 -3.90 -4.07 7.71
CA LEU A 5 -4.69 -2.99 8.32
C LEU A 5 -4.85 -1.76 7.40
N VAL A 6 -3.80 -1.40 6.65
CA VAL A 6 -3.87 -0.30 5.67
C VAL A 6 -4.80 -0.65 4.51
N ILE A 7 -4.69 -1.87 3.97
CA ILE A 7 -5.55 -2.36 2.89
C ILE A 7 -7.00 -2.42 3.35
N ASP A 8 -7.24 -2.86 4.58
CA ASP A 8 -8.56 -2.90 5.19
C ASP A 8 -9.18 -1.50 5.34
N THR A 9 -8.39 -0.52 5.77
CA THR A 9 -8.85 0.87 5.92
C THR A 9 -9.18 1.51 4.57
N ILE A 10 -8.39 1.25 3.54
CA ILE A 10 -8.62 1.75 2.17
C ILE A 10 -9.89 1.11 1.58
N THR A 11 -10.05 -0.21 1.74
CA THR A 11 -11.16 -0.97 1.17
C THR A 11 -12.49 -0.75 1.92
N ALA A 12 -12.44 -0.48 3.23
CA ALA A 12 -13.60 -0.15 4.05
C ALA A 12 -14.07 1.32 3.91
N GLY A 13 -13.47 2.10 3.00
CA GLY A 13 -13.83 3.50 2.77
C GLY A 13 -13.45 4.43 3.92
N GLY A 14 -12.38 4.12 4.67
CA GLY A 14 -11.87 4.94 5.77
C GLY A 14 -12.49 4.66 7.14
N LYS A 15 -13.32 3.62 7.28
CA LYS A 15 -13.82 3.16 8.58
C LYS A 15 -12.79 2.27 9.26
N MET A 16 -12.34 2.65 10.45
CA MET A 16 -11.27 1.94 11.19
C MET A 16 -11.70 0.59 11.77
N ASP A 17 -13.00 0.28 11.82
CA ASP A 17 -13.54 -1.04 12.21
C ASP A 17 -13.81 -1.91 10.97
N ALA A 18 -12.73 -2.36 10.32
CA ALA A 18 -12.84 -3.39 9.28
C ALA A 18 -13.10 -4.76 9.93
N PRO A 19 -14.10 -5.54 9.46
CA PRO A 19 -14.44 -6.83 10.06
C PRO A 19 -13.26 -7.80 9.96
N VAL A 20 -12.99 -8.54 11.03
CA VAL A 20 -11.84 -9.48 11.18
C VAL A 20 -11.70 -10.45 9.99
N VAL A 21 -12.82 -10.80 9.35
CA VAL A 21 -12.86 -11.67 8.16
C VAL A 21 -12.12 -11.04 6.96
N GLN A 22 -12.23 -9.73 6.77
CA GLN A 22 -11.58 -9.01 5.67
C GLN A 22 -10.05 -9.01 5.84
N ARG A 23 -9.58 -8.83 7.08
CA ARG A 23 -8.17 -8.90 7.45
C ARG A 23 -7.55 -10.27 7.15
N VAL A 24 -8.25 -11.34 7.55
CA VAL A 24 -7.80 -12.72 7.30
C VAL A 24 -7.81 -13.04 5.81
N PHE A 25 -8.80 -12.56 5.06
CA PHE A 25 -8.85 -12.70 3.60
C PHE A 25 -7.61 -12.07 2.93
N TRP A 26 -7.27 -10.82 3.26
CA TRP A 26 -6.10 -10.16 2.67
C TRP A 26 -4.78 -10.81 3.09
N CYS A 27 -4.62 -11.17 4.37
CA CYS A 27 -3.40 -11.83 4.84
C CYS A 27 -3.17 -13.21 4.18
N THR A 28 -4.23 -13.98 3.96
CA THR A 28 -4.12 -15.30 3.30
C THR A 28 -3.85 -15.17 1.82
N LEU A 29 -4.49 -14.21 1.14
CA LEU A 29 -4.27 -13.93 -0.27
C LEU A 29 -2.84 -13.44 -0.54
N GLU A 30 -2.32 -12.52 0.27
CA GLU A 30 -0.92 -12.07 0.18
C GLU A 30 0.08 -13.22 0.37
N GLY A 31 -0.16 -14.09 1.37
CA GLY A 31 0.67 -15.26 1.61
C GLY A 31 0.66 -16.27 0.45
N LEU A 32 -0.51 -16.51 -0.14
CA LEU A 32 -0.65 -17.40 -1.30
C LEU A 32 0.07 -16.84 -2.53
N VAL A 33 -0.06 -15.54 -2.80
CA VAL A 33 0.64 -14.87 -3.89
C VAL A 33 2.15 -14.97 -3.70
N ALA A 34 2.66 -14.74 -2.49
CA ALA A 34 4.09 -14.89 -2.19
C ALA A 34 4.60 -16.32 -2.44
N ILE A 35 3.85 -17.34 -2.02
CA ILE A 35 4.20 -18.75 -2.27
C ILE A 35 4.18 -19.07 -3.77
N ALA A 36 3.16 -18.60 -4.50
CA ALA A 36 3.03 -18.83 -5.94
C ALA A 36 4.20 -18.20 -6.72
N LEU A 37 4.57 -16.97 -6.39
CA LEU A 37 5.73 -16.28 -6.99
C LEU A 37 7.05 -16.99 -6.66
N GLN A 38 7.21 -17.44 -5.42
CA GLN A 38 8.40 -18.15 -4.98
C GLN A 38 8.58 -19.48 -5.74
N LEU A 39 7.50 -20.23 -5.98
CA LEU A 39 7.54 -21.49 -6.73
C LEU A 39 7.71 -21.28 -8.24
N GLY A 40 7.13 -20.22 -8.81
CA GLY A 40 7.15 -19.96 -10.25
C GLY A 40 8.45 -19.35 -10.79
N GLY A 41 9.17 -18.58 -9.98
CA GLY A 41 10.41 -17.94 -10.43
C GLY A 41 11.37 -17.49 -9.33
N GLY A 42 11.16 -17.95 -8.09
CA GLY A 42 12.04 -17.69 -6.96
C GLY A 42 12.18 -16.21 -6.58
N LEU A 43 13.31 -15.88 -5.97
CA LEU A 43 13.59 -14.54 -5.44
C LEU A 43 13.58 -13.44 -6.52
N SER A 44 14.02 -13.77 -7.74
CA SER A 44 14.04 -12.84 -8.87
C SER A 44 12.62 -12.46 -9.32
N ALA A 45 11.68 -13.41 -9.33
CA ALA A 45 10.28 -13.12 -9.65
C ALA A 45 9.63 -12.24 -8.57
N LEU A 46 9.93 -12.50 -7.30
CA LEU A 46 9.45 -11.69 -6.17
C LEU A 46 9.98 -10.24 -6.27
N GLN A 47 11.27 -10.07 -6.57
CA GLN A 47 11.89 -8.76 -6.73
C GLN A 47 11.33 -8.00 -7.94
N GLY A 48 11.14 -8.68 -9.07
CA GLY A 48 10.52 -8.09 -10.26
C GLY A 48 9.10 -7.61 -9.99
N ALA A 49 8.29 -8.43 -9.30
CA ALA A 49 6.96 -8.03 -8.88
C ALA A 49 7.00 -6.80 -7.96
N ALA A 50 7.86 -6.80 -6.93
CA ALA A 50 8.01 -5.68 -6.02
C ALA A 50 8.39 -4.38 -6.74
N VAL A 51 9.42 -4.40 -7.59
CA VAL A 51 9.86 -3.21 -8.35
C VAL A 51 8.77 -2.71 -9.30
N SER A 52 8.06 -3.62 -9.98
CA SER A 52 6.99 -3.25 -10.91
C SER A 52 5.82 -2.54 -10.23
N THR A 53 5.48 -2.96 -8.99
CA THR A 53 4.44 -2.30 -8.18
C THR A 53 4.93 -1.02 -7.48
N GLY A 54 6.22 -0.95 -7.14
CA GLY A 54 6.80 0.18 -6.42
C GLY A 54 6.94 1.46 -7.26
N ILE A 55 7.29 1.33 -8.54
CA ILE A 55 7.46 2.48 -9.45
C ILE A 55 6.17 3.34 -9.57
N PRO A 56 5.00 2.79 -9.92
CA PRO A 56 3.78 3.59 -10.04
C PRO A 56 3.37 4.19 -8.69
N PHE A 57 3.55 3.47 -7.58
CA PHE A 57 3.25 3.99 -6.24
C PHE A 57 4.18 5.14 -5.83
N THR A 58 5.46 5.09 -6.24
CA THR A 58 6.42 6.16 -5.99
C THR A 58 5.97 7.49 -6.62
N ILE A 59 5.38 7.45 -7.81
CA ILE A 59 4.81 8.65 -8.47
C ILE A 59 3.71 9.26 -7.60
N VAL A 60 2.81 8.42 -7.05
CA VAL A 60 1.74 8.87 -6.15
C VAL A 60 2.33 9.53 -4.90
N VAL A 61 3.33 8.92 -4.28
CA VAL A 61 3.99 9.47 -3.09
C VAL A 61 4.66 10.82 -3.39
N LEU A 62 5.31 10.98 -4.55
CA LEU A 62 5.89 12.26 -4.95
C LEU A 62 4.83 13.36 -5.10
N ILE A 63 3.67 13.02 -5.67
CA ILE A 63 2.53 13.95 -5.75
C ILE A 63 2.03 14.31 -4.35
N MET A 64 1.91 13.33 -3.44
CA MET A 64 1.51 13.58 -2.06
C MET A 64 2.49 14.52 -1.34
N CYS A 65 3.80 14.32 -1.50
CA CYS A 65 4.83 15.20 -0.96
C CYS A 65 4.69 16.63 -1.52
N TYR A 66 4.40 16.77 -2.82
CA TYR A 66 4.17 18.06 -3.45
C TYR A 66 2.91 18.76 -2.90
N CYS A 67 1.80 18.04 -2.77
CA CYS A 67 0.56 18.56 -2.18
C CYS A 67 0.75 18.97 -0.72
N LEU A 68 1.49 18.18 0.06
CA LEU A 68 1.82 18.49 1.45
C LEU A 68 2.65 19.77 1.55
N TRP A 69 3.64 19.93 0.68
CA TRP A 69 4.44 21.16 0.63
C TRP A 69 3.58 22.37 0.27
N LEU A 70 2.69 22.25 -0.70
CA LEU A 70 1.75 23.32 -1.07
C LEU A 70 0.81 23.68 0.08
N ALA A 71 0.26 22.68 0.78
CA ALA A 71 -0.60 22.87 1.94
C ALA A 71 0.13 23.59 3.08
N LEU A 72 1.35 23.16 3.41
CA LEU A 72 2.19 23.81 4.43
C LEU A 72 2.52 25.25 4.06
N LYS A 73 2.83 25.53 2.79
CA LYS A 73 3.11 26.90 2.32
C LYS A 73 1.86 27.79 2.39
N SER A 74 0.69 27.24 2.08
CA SER A 74 -0.60 27.95 2.17
C SER A 74 -0.94 28.31 3.63
N GLU A 75 -0.69 27.39 4.57
CA GLU A 75 -0.88 27.67 6.00
C GLU A 75 0.12 28.72 6.52
N HIS A 76 1.38 28.65 6.11
CA HIS A 76 2.39 29.66 6.48
C HIS A 76 2.08 31.06 5.91
N ALA A 77 1.41 31.15 4.77
CA ALA A 77 1.03 32.42 4.16
C ALA A 77 -0.24 33.04 4.77
N LYS A 78 -0.98 32.30 5.61
CA LYS A 78 -2.16 32.79 6.34
C LYS A 78 -1.85 33.35 7.72
N LEU A 79 -0.62 33.18 8.21
CA LEU A 79 -0.10 33.76 9.46
C LEU A 79 0.57 35.12 9.17
#